data_AF-A0A835X9L6-F1
#
_entry.id   AF-A0A835X9L6-F1
#
_cell.length_a   1.000
_cell.length_b   1.000
_cell.length_c   1.000
_cell.angle_alpha   90.00
_cell.angle_beta   90.00
_cell.angle_gamma   90.00
#
_symmetry.space_group_name_H-M   'P 1'
#
loop_
_entity.id
_entity.type
_entity.pdbx_description
1 polymer ?
#
loop_
_entity_poly.entity_id
_entity_poly.type
_entity_poly.pdbx_seq_one_letter_code
_entity_poly.pdbx_strand_id
1 'polypeptide(L)'
;MLKQDDPRKCTAAKLVKFGLAKNVHKTTSNTLILDPFAEKILLPKDKKLINSITGIDCSWTLAGKTFTKKFIGLKRKLPPLFAGNPVNYSKLNKLTTVEAISAAIYILGFQADSLKMLDKFKWGHTFYDLNRQLLDDYSMAKSEIEVDSILQSYDISIN
;
A
#
# COMPACT_ATOMS: atom_id res chain seq x y z
N MET A 1 12.02 9.05 -1.42
CA MET A 1 11.89 9.10 0.06
C MET A 1 12.05 10.53 0.54
N LEU A 2 11.23 11.01 1.48
CA LEU A 2 11.31 12.39 2.00
C LEU A 2 12.23 12.55 3.23
N LYS A 3 12.77 11.44 3.77
CA LYS A 3 13.72 11.42 4.91
C LYS A 3 13.22 12.19 6.14
N GLN A 4 11.96 11.99 6.50
CA GLN A 4 11.31 12.71 7.60
C GLN A 4 11.36 11.95 8.94
N ASP A 5 11.75 10.67 8.93
CA ASP A 5 11.80 9.77 10.09
C ASP A 5 13.21 9.15 10.28
N ASP A 6 13.46 8.55 11.46
CA ASP A 6 14.67 7.75 11.70
C ASP A 6 14.78 6.64 10.62
N PRO A 7 15.86 6.62 9.81
CA PRO A 7 16.06 5.63 8.76
C PRO A 7 15.99 4.17 9.26
N ARG A 8 16.26 3.93 10.54
CA ARG A 8 16.17 2.60 11.17
C ARG A 8 14.72 2.14 11.37
N LYS A 9 13.78 3.08 11.51
CA LYS A 9 12.34 2.82 11.65
C LYS A 9 11.59 2.94 10.32
N CYS A 10 12.17 3.63 9.34
CA CYS A 10 11.61 3.79 8.01
C CYS A 10 11.59 2.45 7.24
N THR A 11 10.38 1.94 6.98
CA THR A 11 10.20 0.68 6.24
C THR A 11 10.64 0.81 4.78
N ALA A 12 10.46 1.98 4.15
CA ALA A 12 10.94 2.25 2.80
C ALA A 12 12.47 2.21 2.69
N ALA A 13 13.19 2.76 3.68
CA ALA A 13 14.65 2.70 3.73
C ALA A 13 15.15 1.25 3.78
N LYS A 14 14.46 0.41 4.55
CA LYS A 14 14.78 -1.01 4.66
C LYS A 14 14.56 -1.75 3.34
N LEU A 15 13.47 -1.48 2.62
CA LEU A 15 13.22 -2.07 1.29
C LEU A 15 14.34 -1.72 0.30
N VAL A 16 14.81 -0.47 0.31
CA VAL A 16 15.95 -0.05 -0.53
C VAL A 16 17.23 -0.78 -0.11
N LYS A 17 17.51 -0.90 1.19
CA LYS A 17 18.69 -1.61 1.71
C LYS A 17 18.74 -3.08 1.26
N PHE A 18 17.58 -3.74 1.16
CA PHE A 18 17.49 -5.14 0.70
C PHE A 18 17.33 -5.29 -0.83
N GLY A 19 17.42 -4.20 -1.60
CA GLY A 19 17.30 -4.23 -3.06
C GLY A 19 15.88 -4.54 -3.57
N LEU A 20 14.87 -4.44 -2.70
CA LEU A 20 13.46 -4.69 -3.04
C LEU A 20 12.74 -3.45 -3.57
N ALA A 21 13.33 -2.27 -3.39
CA ALA A 21 12.84 -1.01 -3.93
C ALA A 21 14.01 -0.12 -4.35
N LYS A 22 13.75 0.83 -5.24
CA LYS A 22 14.71 1.88 -5.61
C LYS A 22 14.21 3.22 -5.09
N ASN A 23 15.10 4.03 -4.54
CA ASN A 23 14.75 5.42 -4.21
C ASN A 23 14.61 6.21 -5.51
N VAL A 24 13.48 6.90 -5.67
CA VAL A 24 13.18 7.72 -6.85
C VAL A 24 12.97 9.18 -6.44
N HIS A 25 13.48 10.09 -7.25
CA HIS A 25 13.33 11.54 -7.06
C HIS A 25 12.24 12.15 -7.96
N LYS A 26 11.92 11.46 -9.07
CA LYS A 26 10.87 11.85 -10.01
C LYS A 26 9.98 10.64 -10.28
N THR A 27 8.69 10.90 -10.44
CA THR A 27 7.68 9.90 -10.78
C THR A 27 7.41 9.94 -12.28
N THR A 28 6.87 8.85 -12.82
CA THR A 28 6.62 8.67 -14.26
C THR A 28 5.13 8.43 -14.51
N SER A 29 4.61 8.79 -15.68
CA SER A 29 3.18 8.59 -16.01
C SER A 29 2.68 7.16 -15.81
N ASN A 30 3.55 6.16 -16.03
CA ASN A 30 3.20 4.74 -15.98
C ASN A 30 3.49 4.09 -14.62
N THR A 31 3.68 4.87 -13.55
CA THR A 31 3.73 4.31 -12.18
C THR A 31 2.37 4.40 -11.52
N LEU A 32 2.03 3.40 -10.71
CA LEU A 32 1.02 3.55 -9.67
C LEU A 32 1.59 4.44 -8.56
N ILE A 33 0.85 5.47 -8.17
CA ILE A 33 1.12 6.27 -6.98
C ILE A 33 0.14 5.82 -5.90
N LEU A 34 0.67 5.26 -4.81
CA LEU A 34 -0.14 4.97 -3.62
C LEU A 34 -0.40 6.28 -2.88
N ASP A 35 -1.64 6.74 -2.99
CA ASP A 35 -2.09 8.03 -2.45
C ASP A 35 -3.35 7.76 -1.61
N PRO A 36 -3.28 7.87 -0.26
CA PRO A 36 -4.42 7.61 0.61
C PRO A 36 -5.57 8.61 0.42
N PHE A 37 -5.33 9.72 -0.29
CA PHE A 37 -6.34 10.75 -0.60
C PHE A 37 -6.82 10.69 -2.06
N ALA A 38 -6.40 9.70 -2.85
CA ALA A 38 -6.90 9.55 -4.20
C ALA A 38 -8.40 9.21 -4.19
N GLU A 39 -9.11 9.71 -5.19
CA GLU A 39 -10.54 9.46 -5.37
C GLU A 39 -10.83 7.97 -5.61
N LYS A 40 -10.05 7.34 -6.51
CA LYS A 40 -10.26 5.96 -6.97
C LYS A 40 -9.50 4.93 -6.15
N ILE A 41 -10.14 3.79 -5.92
CA ILE A 41 -9.55 2.62 -5.25
C ILE A 41 -8.73 1.78 -6.22
N LEU A 42 -7.62 1.23 -5.75
CA LEU A 42 -6.79 0.30 -6.51
C LEU A 42 -7.59 -0.97 -6.85
N LEU A 43 -7.63 -1.33 -8.13
CA LEU A 43 -8.26 -2.56 -8.61
C LEU A 43 -7.26 -3.41 -9.42
N PRO A 44 -7.44 -4.73 -9.50
CA PRO A 44 -6.62 -5.64 -10.31
C PRO A 44 -6.44 -5.18 -11.77
N LYS A 45 -7.46 -4.55 -12.37
CA LYS A 45 -7.40 -4.03 -13.74
C LYS A 45 -6.33 -2.95 -13.95
N ASP A 46 -5.93 -2.24 -12.89
CA ASP A 46 -4.90 -1.19 -12.97
C ASP A 46 -3.53 -1.75 -13.34
N LYS A 47 -3.30 -3.06 -13.16
CA LYS A 47 -2.08 -3.77 -13.57
C LYS A 47 -1.67 -3.49 -15.02
N LYS A 48 -2.65 -3.38 -15.92
CA LYS A 48 -2.41 -3.17 -17.35
C LYS A 48 -1.97 -1.74 -17.70
N LEU A 49 -2.10 -0.81 -16.76
CA LEU A 49 -1.85 0.62 -16.96
C LEU A 49 -0.50 1.08 -16.41
N ILE A 50 0.22 0.20 -15.71
CA ILE A 50 1.40 0.56 -14.93
C ILE A 50 2.55 -0.40 -15.20
N ASN A 51 3.77 0.11 -15.05
CA ASN A 51 5.02 -0.67 -15.12
C ASN A 51 5.74 -0.71 -13.77
N SER A 52 5.30 0.08 -12.79
CA SER A 52 5.91 0.20 -11.47
C SER A 52 4.91 0.70 -10.43
N ILE A 53 5.27 0.53 -9.15
CA ILE A 53 4.53 1.06 -8.00
C ILE A 53 5.47 2.00 -7.25
N THR A 54 4.96 3.17 -6.88
CA THR A 54 5.68 4.17 -6.09
C THR A 54 4.90 4.45 -4.81
N GLY A 55 5.50 4.08 -3.67
CA GLY A 55 5.06 4.51 -2.35
C GLY A 55 5.67 5.85 -1.96
N ILE A 56 4.87 6.74 -1.39
CA ILE A 56 5.35 8.01 -0.84
C ILE A 56 5.61 7.81 0.67
N ASP A 57 6.88 7.77 1.03
CA ASP A 57 7.35 7.67 2.42
C ASP A 57 7.31 9.05 3.09
N CYS A 58 6.28 9.26 3.90
CA CYS A 58 6.09 10.43 4.77
C CYS A 58 5.42 10.01 6.08
N SER A 59 5.59 10.81 7.14
CA SER A 59 4.86 10.59 8.39
C SER A 59 3.36 10.84 8.21
N TRP A 60 2.52 10.16 8.99
CA TRP A 60 1.07 10.37 8.98
C TRP A 60 0.67 11.82 9.32
N THR A 61 1.45 12.50 10.17
CA THR A 61 1.23 13.91 10.53
C THR A 61 1.48 14.86 9.36
N LEU A 62 2.32 14.47 8.39
CA LEU A 62 2.67 15.27 7.22
C LEU A 62 1.98 14.80 5.95
N ALA A 63 1.17 13.73 6.00
CA ALA A 63 0.53 13.14 4.84
C ALA A 63 -0.32 14.17 4.09
N GLY A 64 -1.22 14.89 4.78
CA GLY A 64 -2.07 15.90 4.15
C GLY A 64 -1.28 16.95 3.37
N LYS A 65 -0.19 17.49 3.94
CA LYS A 65 0.69 18.46 3.27
C LYS A 65 1.56 17.82 2.17
N THR A 66 1.92 16.55 2.30
CA THR A 66 2.80 15.87 1.35
C THR A 66 2.07 15.56 0.05
N PHE A 67 0.82 15.10 0.14
CA PHE A 67 0.01 14.72 -1.00
C PHE A 67 -0.64 15.90 -1.73
N THR A 68 -0.51 17.14 -1.22
CA THR A 68 -0.78 18.35 -2.04
C THR A 68 0.23 18.53 -3.18
N LYS A 69 1.40 17.89 -3.09
CA LYS A 69 2.40 17.92 -4.18
C LYS A 69 1.87 17.15 -5.39
N LYS A 70 2.12 17.70 -6.58
CA LYS A 70 1.81 17.03 -7.84
C LYS A 70 2.80 15.89 -8.11
N PHE A 71 2.42 14.67 -7.77
CA PHE A 71 3.07 13.44 -8.26
C PHE A 71 2.45 13.02 -9.60
N ILE A 72 3.29 12.66 -10.58
CA ILE A 72 2.86 12.19 -11.90
C ILE A 72 2.70 10.67 -11.84
N GLY A 73 1.56 10.16 -12.28
CA GLY A 73 1.28 8.73 -12.32
C GLY A 73 -0.20 8.41 -12.08
N LEU A 74 -0.54 7.13 -12.15
CA LEU A 74 -1.87 6.63 -11.85
C LEU A 74 -2.08 6.64 -10.33
N LYS A 75 -2.87 7.58 -9.82
CA LYS A 75 -3.14 7.67 -8.38
C LYS A 75 -4.25 6.72 -7.97
N ARG A 76 -4.02 5.95 -6.90
CA ARG A 76 -5.01 5.09 -6.25
C ARG A 76 -4.82 5.10 -4.75
N LYS A 77 -5.93 5.07 -4.02
CA LYS A 77 -5.95 4.67 -2.62
C LYS A 77 -6.08 3.15 -2.56
N LEU A 78 -5.55 2.54 -1.50
CA LEU A 78 -5.79 1.12 -1.27
C LEU A 78 -7.21 0.91 -0.77
N PRO A 79 -7.83 -0.26 -1.07
CA PRO A 79 -9.00 -0.68 -0.31
C PRO A 79 -8.63 -0.83 1.18
N PRO A 80 -9.58 -0.68 2.11
CA PRO A 80 -9.28 -0.70 3.52
C PRO A 80 -8.61 -1.98 4.00
N LEU A 81 -7.52 -1.82 4.76
CA LEU A 81 -6.75 -2.93 5.30
C LEU A 81 -6.30 -2.60 6.71
N PHE A 82 -6.16 -3.62 7.55
CA PHE A 82 -5.68 -3.47 8.91
C PHE A 82 -4.15 -3.52 8.97
N ALA A 83 -3.55 -2.65 9.77
CA ALA A 83 -2.11 -2.69 10.00
C ALA A 83 -1.68 -3.92 10.81
N GLY A 84 -0.65 -4.62 10.34
CA GLY A 84 0.06 -5.66 11.10
C GLY A 84 1.30 -5.13 11.82
N ASN A 85 1.73 -3.89 11.52
CA ASN A 85 2.86 -3.27 12.19
C ASN A 85 2.62 -3.04 13.69
N PRO A 86 3.64 -3.14 14.56
CA PRO A 86 3.48 -3.03 16.01
C PRO A 86 2.98 -1.66 16.52
N VAL A 87 3.12 -0.59 15.73
CA VAL A 87 2.76 0.77 16.16
C VAL A 87 1.25 1.00 16.02
N ASN A 88 0.65 0.45 14.97
CA ASN A 88 -0.74 0.65 14.61
C ASN A 88 -1.49 -0.67 14.45
N TYR A 89 -1.06 -1.72 15.16
CA TYR A 89 -1.65 -3.04 15.05
C TYR A 89 -3.18 -2.99 15.10
N SER A 90 -3.81 -3.69 14.15
CA SER A 90 -5.25 -3.77 13.90
C SER A 90 -5.97 -2.44 13.66
N LYS A 91 -5.26 -1.32 13.48
CA LYS A 91 -5.88 -0.05 13.09
C LYS A 91 -6.07 -0.03 11.57
N LEU A 92 -7.29 0.28 11.14
CA LEU A 92 -7.65 0.39 9.74
C LEU A 92 -6.88 1.53 9.06
N ASN A 93 -6.35 1.28 7.86
CA ASN A 93 -5.67 2.23 6.99
C ASN A 93 -4.40 2.90 7.57
N LYS A 94 -3.90 2.44 8.72
CA LYS A 94 -2.66 2.97 9.34
C LYS A 94 -1.44 2.14 8.96
N LEU A 95 -1.34 1.85 7.66
CA LEU A 95 -0.29 1.03 7.06
C LEU A 95 1.06 1.75 7.05
N THR A 96 2.13 1.00 7.20
CA THR A 96 3.49 1.42 6.83
C THR A 96 3.66 1.40 5.32
N THR A 97 4.73 2.04 4.81
CA THR A 97 5.03 2.02 3.37
C THR A 97 5.24 0.61 2.82
N VAL A 98 5.86 -0.31 3.58
CA VAL A 98 5.99 -1.71 3.13
C VAL A 98 4.65 -2.43 3.06
N GLU A 99 3.77 -2.26 4.05
CA GLU A 99 2.44 -2.88 4.04
C GLU A 99 1.64 -2.37 2.84
N ALA A 100 1.62 -1.05 2.62
CA ALA A 100 0.93 -0.44 1.50
C ALA A 100 1.46 -0.92 0.13
N ILE A 101 2.79 -0.98 -0.06
CA ILE A 101 3.36 -1.50 -1.31
C ILE A 101 3.05 -2.99 -1.46
N SER A 102 3.19 -3.80 -0.40
CA SER A 102 2.91 -5.23 -0.47
C SER A 102 1.44 -5.52 -0.80
N ALA A 103 0.50 -4.76 -0.23
CA ALA A 103 -0.92 -4.86 -0.52
C ALA A 103 -1.21 -4.56 -1.98
N ALA A 104 -0.62 -3.49 -2.51
CA ALA A 104 -0.76 -3.14 -3.93
C ALA A 104 -0.24 -4.26 -4.85
N ILE A 105 0.95 -4.78 -4.56
CA ILE A 105 1.55 -5.90 -5.30
C ILE A 105 0.64 -7.13 -5.25
N TYR A 106 0.04 -7.43 -4.10
CA TYR A 106 -0.86 -8.56 -3.92
C TYR A 106 -2.13 -8.41 -4.76
N ILE A 107 -2.83 -7.27 -4.64
CA ILE A 107 -4.07 -6.96 -5.37
C ILE A 107 -3.84 -6.99 -6.89
N LEU A 108 -2.64 -6.62 -7.34
CA LEU A 108 -2.26 -6.68 -8.76
C LEU A 108 -1.84 -8.09 -9.22
N GLY A 109 -1.99 -9.10 -8.37
CA GLY A 109 -1.78 -10.52 -8.69
C GLY A 109 -0.31 -10.95 -8.70
N PHE A 110 0.52 -10.36 -7.82
CA PHE A 110 1.93 -10.74 -7.64
C PHE A 110 2.17 -11.20 -6.19
N GLN A 111 1.39 -12.18 -5.71
CA GLN A 111 1.34 -12.58 -4.31
C GLN A 111 2.72 -12.98 -3.75
N ALA A 112 3.51 -13.74 -4.51
CA ALA A 112 4.85 -14.16 -4.08
C ALA A 112 5.80 -12.98 -3.83
N ASP A 113 5.76 -11.95 -4.69
CA ASP A 113 6.57 -10.75 -4.52
C ASP A 113 6.11 -9.92 -3.32
N SER A 114 4.80 -9.87 -3.08
CA SER A 114 4.21 -9.23 -1.90
C SER A 114 4.73 -9.86 -0.61
N LEU A 115 4.66 -11.19 -0.50
CA LEU A 115 5.15 -11.93 0.67
C LEU A 115 6.66 -11.76 0.86
N LYS A 116 7.45 -11.80 -0.22
CA LYS A 116 8.90 -11.55 -0.19
C LYS A 116 9.27 -10.17 0.38
N MET A 117 8.42 -9.15 0.18
CA MET A 117 8.61 -7.85 0.83
C MET A 117 8.39 -7.91 2.33
N LEU A 118 7.32 -8.56 2.75
CA LEU A 118 6.91 -8.70 4.15
C LEU A 118 7.92 -9.53 4.96
N ASP A 119 8.53 -10.56 4.36
CA ASP A 119 9.53 -11.43 4.99
C ASP A 119 10.77 -10.69 5.52
N LYS A 120 11.02 -9.45 5.07
CA LYS A 120 12.11 -8.62 5.61
C LYS A 120 11.75 -7.97 6.94
N PHE A 121 10.54 -8.15 7.44
CA PHE A 121 10.02 -7.55 8.66
C PHE A 121 9.54 -8.66 9.59
N LYS A 122 10.01 -8.67 10.84
CA LYS A 122 9.64 -9.72 11.82
C LYS A 122 8.14 -9.86 12.00
N TRP A 123 7.40 -8.75 11.88
CA TRP A 123 5.94 -8.66 11.97
C TRP A 123 5.24 -8.72 10.61
N GLY A 124 5.96 -8.87 9.49
CA GLY A 124 5.38 -8.80 8.15
C GLY A 124 4.32 -9.88 7.91
N HIS A 125 4.54 -11.09 8.42
CA HIS A 125 3.56 -12.18 8.39
C HIS A 125 2.24 -11.79 9.07
N THR A 126 2.30 -11.03 10.17
CA THR A 126 1.13 -10.55 10.90
C THR A 126 0.21 -9.69 10.02
N PHE A 127 0.77 -8.82 9.17
CA PHE A 127 -0.02 -8.03 8.22
C PHE A 127 -0.74 -8.94 7.21
N TYR A 128 -0.04 -9.93 6.67
CA TYR A 128 -0.65 -10.87 5.72
C TYR A 128 -1.75 -11.71 6.38
N ASP A 129 -1.47 -12.32 7.53
CA ASP A 129 -2.43 -13.19 8.21
C ASP A 129 -3.69 -12.43 8.65
N LEU A 130 -3.55 -11.18 9.09
CA LEU A 130 -4.67 -10.33 9.48
C LEU A 130 -5.59 -9.96 8.30
N ASN A 131 -5.04 -9.90 7.08
CA ASN A 131 -5.76 -9.40 5.90
C ASN A 131 -5.91 -10.43 4.78
N ARG A 132 -5.53 -11.70 5.01
CA ARG A 132 -5.40 -12.71 3.94
C ARG A 132 -6.66 -12.79 3.08
N GLN A 133 -7.81 -12.98 3.72
CA GLN A 133 -9.08 -13.14 3.02
C GLN A 133 -9.48 -11.84 2.28
N LEU A 134 -9.31 -10.67 2.90
CA LEU A 134 -9.52 -9.37 2.24
C LEU A 134 -8.62 -9.19 1.01
N LEU A 135 -7.34 -9.53 1.12
CA LEU A 135 -6.38 -9.43 0.01
C LEU A 135 -6.75 -10.37 -1.13
N ASP A 136 -7.19 -11.59 -0.81
CA ASP A 136 -7.67 -12.56 -1.80
C ASP A 136 -8.92 -12.02 -2.52
N ASP A 137 -9.92 -11.53 -1.78
CA ASP A 137 -11.15 -10.98 -2.35
C ASP A 137 -10.88 -9.71 -3.18
N TYR A 138 -10.07 -8.78 -2.68
CA TYR A 138 -9.67 -7.58 -3.43
C TYR A 138 -8.88 -7.89 -4.70
N SER A 139 -8.12 -9.00 -4.72
CA SER A 139 -7.41 -9.44 -5.93
C SER A 139 -8.34 -9.94 -7.04
N MET A 140 -9.61 -10.23 -6.69
CA MET A 140 -10.65 -10.69 -7.62
C MET A 140 -11.65 -9.59 -7.99
N ALA A 141 -11.73 -8.51 -7.21
CA ALA A 141 -12.67 -7.41 -7.41
C ALA A 141 -12.51 -6.72 -8.78
N LYS A 142 -13.62 -6.44 -9.47
CA LYS A 142 -13.63 -5.79 -10.80
C LYS A 142 -14.04 -4.32 -10.75
N SER A 143 -14.66 -3.90 -9.64
CA SER A 143 -15.22 -2.57 -9.46
C SER A 143 -15.13 -2.11 -8.00
N GLU A 144 -15.28 -0.80 -7.77
CA GLU A 144 -15.33 -0.25 -6.40
C GLU A 144 -16.60 -0.71 -5.66
N ILE A 145 -17.70 -0.97 -6.39
CA ILE A 145 -18.94 -1.55 -5.83
C ILE A 145 -18.67 -2.94 -5.24
N GLU A 146 -17.86 -3.76 -5.92
CA GLU A 146 -17.46 -5.06 -5.38
C GLU A 146 -16.56 -4.91 -4.15
N VAL A 147 -15.68 -3.91 -4.12
CA VAL A 147 -14.88 -3.59 -2.92
C VAL A 147 -15.79 -3.20 -1.75
N ASP A 148 -16.81 -2.38 -1.99
CA ASP A 148 -17.79 -1.99 -0.96
C ASP A 148 -18.60 -3.21 -0.48
N SER A 149 -18.98 -4.10 -1.39
CA SER A 149 -19.69 -5.35 -1.05
C SER A 149 -18.82 -6.27 -0.20
N ILE A 150 -17.52 -6.37 -0.50
CA ILE A 150 -16.54 -7.07 0.33
C ILE A 150 -16.49 -6.42 1.71
N LEU A 151 -16.33 -5.09 1.80
CA LEU A 151 -16.27 -4.42 3.11
C LEU A 151 -17.51 -4.70 3.98
N GLN A 152 -18.69 -4.72 3.38
CA GLN A 152 -19.93 -5.08 4.06
C GLN A 152 -19.93 -6.53 4.56
N SER A 153 -19.42 -7.49 3.78
CA SER A 153 -19.38 -8.91 4.21
C SER A 153 -18.43 -9.17 5.38
N TYR A 154 -17.48 -8.27 5.64
CA TYR A 154 -16.56 -8.32 6.78
C TYR A 154 -16.96 -7.35 7.92
N ASP A 155 -18.13 -6.71 7.85
CA ASP A 155 -18.59 -5.71 8.82
C ASP A 155 -17.60 -4.54 9.03
N ILE A 156 -16.88 -4.14 7.96
CA ILE A 156 -15.90 -3.06 8.01
C ILE A 156 -16.55 -1.74 7.58
N SER A 157 -16.78 -0.86 8.56
CA SER A 157 -17.25 0.50 8.32
C SER A 157 -16.08 1.47 8.13
N ILE A 158 -16.10 2.24 7.04
CA ILE A 158 -15.21 3.39 6.85
C ILE A 158 -15.93 4.63 7.39
N ASN A 159 -15.51 5.13 8.55
CA ASN A 159 -15.97 6.43 9.07
C ASN A 159 -15.36 7.61 8.30
#